data_AF-A0A846QUN8-F1
#
_entry.id   AF-A0A846QUN8-F1
#
_cell.length_a   1.000
_cell.length_b   1.000
_cell.length_c   1.000
_cell.angle_alpha   90.00
_cell.angle_beta   90.00
_cell.angle_gamma   90.00
#
_symmetry.space_group_name_H-M   'P 1'
#
loop_
_entity.id
_entity.type
_entity.pdbx_description
1 polymer ?
#
loop_
_entity_poly.entity_id
_entity_poly.type
_entity_poly.pdbx_seq_one_letter_code
_entity_poly.pdbx_strand_id
1 'polypeptide(L)'
;MGPVLRNWMRHFLWSLCAVCYVGSMPVIVYQLLGQGRSWPGLFVRTAVLPGGEWRAHVVWDSPGLVAVACAALVAAGIYATWRRHDFLSYRESRFRSAGGF
;
A
#
# COMPACT_ATOMS: atom_id res chain seq x y z
N MET A 1 17.24 -19.78 10.43
CA MET A 1 16.04 -19.44 9.64
C MET A 1 16.03 -20.27 8.35
N GLY A 2 15.04 -21.15 8.16
CA GLY A 2 15.01 -22.07 7.01
C GLY A 2 14.80 -21.38 5.66
N PRO A 3 15.17 -22.03 4.53
CA PRO A 3 15.12 -21.43 3.19
C PRO A 3 13.69 -21.03 2.77
N VAL A 4 12.69 -21.83 3.14
CA VAL A 4 11.26 -21.54 2.89
C VAL A 4 10.82 -20.27 3.64
N LEU A 5 11.15 -20.16 4.92
CA LEU A 5 10.76 -19.01 5.75
C LEU A 5 11.42 -17.71 5.26
N ARG A 6 12.69 -17.78 4.85
CA ARG A 6 13.40 -16.65 4.24
C ARG A 6 12.71 -16.19 2.96
N ASN A 7 12.32 -17.15 2.11
CA ASN A 7 11.64 -16.85 0.87
C ASN A 7 10.24 -16.27 1.08
N TRP A 8 9.48 -16.83 2.02
CA TRP A 8 8.19 -16.32 2.43
C TRP A 8 8.29 -14.86 2.90
N MET A 9 9.23 -14.55 3.81
CA MET A 9 9.43 -13.18 4.29
C MET A 9 9.81 -12.21 3.17
N ARG A 10 10.63 -12.64 2.22
CA ARG A 10 10.96 -11.85 1.04
C ARG A 10 9.72 -11.49 0.22
N HIS A 11 8.91 -12.48 -0.14
CA HIS A 11 7.68 -12.23 -0.91
C HIS A 11 6.67 -11.41 -0.11
N PHE A 12 6.55 -11.65 1.19
CA PHE A 12 5.71 -10.87 2.09
C PHE A 12 6.09 -9.39 2.08
N LEU A 13 7.34 -9.06 2.37
CA LEU A 13 7.79 -7.66 2.44
C LEU A 13 7.65 -6.93 1.10
N TRP A 14 8.06 -7.56 0.00
CA TRP A 14 7.94 -6.94 -1.33
C TRP A 14 6.48 -6.72 -1.73
N SER A 15 5.62 -7.71 -1.49
CA SER A 15 4.20 -7.58 -1.79
C SER A 15 3.50 -6.58 -0.87
N LEU A 16 3.88 -6.50 0.41
CA LEU A 16 3.35 -5.51 1.34
C LEU A 16 3.69 -4.10 0.87
N CYS A 17 4.96 -3.83 0.52
CA CYS A 17 5.37 -2.54 -0.03
C CYS A 17 4.61 -2.21 -1.32
N ALA A 18 4.47 -3.17 -2.24
CA ALA A 18 3.76 -2.97 -3.50
C ALA A 18 2.27 -2.66 -3.29
N VAL A 19 1.59 -3.42 -2.42
CA VAL A 19 0.17 -3.24 -2.09
C VAL A 19 -0.04 -1.92 -1.37
N CYS A 20 0.81 -1.54 -0.42
CA CYS A 20 0.73 -0.23 0.24
C CYS A 20 0.94 0.91 -0.76
N TYR A 21 1.93 0.80 -1.65
CA TYR A 21 2.20 1.82 -2.65
C TYR A 21 1.02 2.00 -3.62
N VAL A 22 0.59 0.92 -4.26
CA VAL A 22 -0.52 0.95 -5.24
C VAL A 22 -1.84 1.29 -4.55
N GLY A 23 -2.11 0.73 -3.37
CA GLY A 23 -3.33 0.95 -2.60
C GLY A 23 -3.42 2.36 -2.01
N SER A 24 -2.30 3.03 -1.73
CA SER A 24 -2.31 4.41 -1.23
C SER A 24 -2.85 5.40 -2.27
N MET A 25 -2.61 5.16 -3.56
CA MET A 25 -3.02 6.07 -4.63
C MET A 25 -4.54 6.33 -4.69
N PRO A 26 -5.42 5.32 -4.84
CA PRO A 26 -6.85 5.55 -4.88
C PRO A 26 -7.39 6.14 -3.57
N VAL A 27 -6.77 5.78 -2.43
CA VAL A 27 -7.14 6.29 -1.12
C VAL A 27 -6.82 7.79 -1.00
N ILE A 28 -5.64 8.22 -1.44
CA ILE A 28 -5.25 9.64 -1.48
C ILE A 28 -6.17 10.40 -2.43
N VAL A 29 -6.41 9.87 -3.64
CA VAL A 29 -7.30 10.48 -4.63
C VAL A 29 -8.71 10.68 -4.07
N TYR A 30 -9.28 9.65 -3.43
CA TYR A 30 -10.59 9.74 -2.80
C TYR A 30 -10.63 10.85 -1.75
N GLN A 31 -9.59 10.97 -0.90
CA GLN A 31 -9.57 12.00 0.13
C GLN A 31 -9.37 13.41 -0.42
N LEU A 32 -8.58 13.57 -1.48
CA LEU A 32 -8.42 14.87 -2.15
C LEU A 32 -9.73 15.32 -2.83
N LEU A 33 -10.40 14.42 -3.55
CA LEU A 33 -11.70 14.71 -4.16
C LEU A 33 -12.79 14.96 -3.11
N GLY A 34 -12.74 14.21 -2.01
CA GLY A 34 -13.69 14.30 -0.92
C GLY A 34 -13.64 15.63 -0.17
N GLN A 35 -12.47 16.27 -0.07
CA GLN A 35 -12.32 17.59 0.54
C GLN A 35 -13.14 18.67 -0.18
N GLY A 36 -13.21 18.63 -1.51
CA GLY A 36 -14.01 19.59 -2.29
C GLY A 36 -15.52 19.31 -2.30
N ARG A 37 -15.95 18.11 -1.88
CA ARG A 37 -17.34 17.64 -1.95
C ARG A 37 -17.94 17.25 -0.60
N SER A 38 -17.27 17.59 0.50
CA SER A 38 -17.70 17.27 1.87
C SER A 38 -17.94 15.77 2.11
N TRP A 39 -17.20 14.90 1.41
CA TRP A 39 -17.30 13.46 1.63
C TRP A 39 -16.74 13.07 3.00
N PRO A 40 -17.22 11.97 3.60
CA PRO A 40 -16.64 11.47 4.83
C PRO A 40 -15.16 11.13 4.61
N GLY A 41 -14.29 11.82 5.36
CA GLY A 41 -12.85 11.57 5.34
C GLY A 41 -12.55 10.19 5.91
N LEU A 42 -11.72 9.42 5.19
CA LEU A 42 -11.34 8.07 5.62
C LEU A 42 -10.33 8.10 6.75
N PHE A 43 -9.37 9.03 6.72
CA PHE A 43 -8.36 9.20 7.79
C PHE A 43 -7.58 10.50 7.67
N VAL A 44 -7.85 11.36 6.69
CA VAL A 44 -7.29 12.70 6.61
C VAL A 44 -8.38 13.68 7.01
N ARG A 45 -8.04 14.57 7.95
CA ARG A 45 -8.87 15.70 8.32
C ARG A 45 -8.14 16.98 7.95
N THR A 46 -8.88 17.96 7.48
CA THR A 46 -8.35 19.29 7.15
C THR A 46 -8.79 20.27 8.22
N ALA A 47 -7.85 21.02 8.78
CA ALA A 47 -8.14 22.14 9.66
C ALA A 47 -7.73 23.44 8.98
N VAL A 48 -8.60 24.44 9.02
CA VAL A 48 -8.29 25.81 8.60
C VAL A 48 -7.87 26.58 9.85
N LEU A 49 -6.64 27.07 9.86
CA LEU A 49 -6.13 27.91 10.94
C LEU A 49 -6.67 29.34 10.82
N PRO A 50 -6.67 30.14 11.91
CA PRO A 50 -7.18 31.51 11.90
C PRO A 50 -6.54 32.45 10.86
N GLY A 51 -5.35 32.11 10.35
CA GLY A 51 -4.65 32.86 9.29
C GLY A 51 -4.97 32.42 7.85
N GLY A 52 -5.94 31.53 7.64
CA GLY A 52 -6.28 31.00 6.30
C GLY A 52 -5.35 29.90 5.81
N GLU A 53 -4.34 29.51 6.58
CA GLU A 53 -3.54 28.31 6.32
C GLU A 53 -4.40 27.05 6.49
N TRP A 54 -4.29 26.13 5.54
CA TRP A 54 -4.89 24.81 5.67
C TRP A 54 -3.82 23.78 6.03
N ARG A 55 -4.12 22.91 6.99
CA ARG A 55 -3.28 21.75 7.31
C ARG A 55 -4.09 20.47 7.22
N ALA A 56 -3.55 19.51 6.47
CA ALA A 56 -4.03 18.14 6.47
C ALA A 56 -3.32 17.38 7.60
N HIS A 57 -4.11 16.72 8.46
CA HIS A 57 -3.61 15.83 9.48
C HIS A 57 -4.15 14.43 9.26
N VAL A 58 -3.27 13.43 9.42
CA VAL A 58 -3.65 12.03 9.41
C VAL A 58 -4.16 11.65 10.79
N VAL A 59 -5.37 11.11 10.83
CA VAL A 59 -6.00 10.50 11.99
C VAL A 59 -5.58 9.03 12.00
N TRP A 60 -4.51 8.75 12.74
CA TRP A 60 -3.92 7.41 12.83
C TRP A 60 -4.87 6.37 13.44
N ASP A 61 -5.76 6.81 14.33
CA ASP A 61 -6.76 5.95 14.98
C ASP A 61 -8.02 5.75 14.12
N SER A 62 -8.02 6.21 12.87
CA SER A 62 -9.19 6.06 12.03
C SER A 62 -9.44 4.58 11.70
N PRO A 63 -10.69 4.06 11.89
CA PRO A 63 -11.02 2.70 11.51
C PRO A 63 -10.79 2.44 10.01
N GLY A 64 -10.90 3.46 9.16
CA GLY A 64 -10.59 3.35 7.74
C GLY A 64 -9.10 3.08 7.48
N LEU A 65 -8.20 3.72 8.23
CA LEU A 65 -6.76 3.48 8.09
C LEU A 65 -6.39 2.07 8.58
N VAL A 66 -6.97 1.65 9.71
CA VAL A 66 -6.79 0.29 10.25
C VAL A 66 -7.28 -0.76 9.25
N ALA A 67 -8.47 -0.56 8.65
CA ALA A 67 -9.01 -1.48 7.66
C ALA A 67 -8.10 -1.62 6.43
N VAL A 68 -7.57 -0.51 5.91
CA VAL A 68 -6.63 -0.51 4.78
C VAL A 68 -5.33 -1.23 5.15
N ALA A 69 -4.78 -0.98 6.33
CA ALA A 69 -3.57 -1.65 6.81
C ALA A 69 -3.78 -3.17 6.97
N CYS A 70 -4.91 -3.59 7.56
CA CYS A 70 -5.30 -4.99 7.68
C CYS A 70 -5.44 -5.65 6.30
N ALA A 71 -6.12 -5.00 5.35
CA ALA A 71 -6.27 -5.51 4.00
C ALA A 71 -4.91 -5.70 3.30
N ALA A 72 -3.98 -4.75 3.45
CA ALA A 72 -2.64 -4.85 2.90
C ALA A 72 -1.84 -6.02 3.50
N LEU A 73 -1.90 -6.19 4.82
CA LEU A 73 -1.26 -7.31 5.52
C LEU A 73 -1.81 -8.66 5.08
N VAL A 74 -3.13 -8.78 4.96
CA VAL A 74 -3.78 -10.02 4.51
C VAL A 74 -3.42 -10.33 3.06
N ALA A 75 -3.50 -9.35 2.17
CA ALA A 75 -3.14 -9.53 0.76
C ALA A 75 -1.67 -9.95 0.59
N ALA A 76 -0.76 -9.29 1.30
CA ALA A 76 0.67 -9.65 1.31
C ALA A 76 0.91 -11.05 1.89
N GLY A 77 0.20 -11.40 2.97
CA GLY A 77 0.27 -12.73 3.59
C GLY A 77 -0.21 -13.85 2.67
N ILE A 78 -1.33 -13.63 1.97
CA ILE A 78 -1.85 -14.57 0.96
C ILE A 78 -0.82 -14.76 -0.16
N TYR A 79 -0.30 -13.66 -0.70
CA TYR A 79 0.69 -13.70 -1.78
C TYR A 79 1.98 -14.42 -1.36
N ALA A 80 2.52 -14.09 -0.19
CA ALA A 80 3.72 -14.74 0.36
C ALA A 80 3.52 -16.23 0.57
N THR A 81 2.35 -16.61 1.07
CA THR A 81 1.98 -18.02 1.30
C THR A 81 1.86 -18.79 0.00
N TRP A 82 1.32 -18.17 -1.06
CA TRP A 82 1.25 -18.75 -2.39
C TRP A 82 2.63 -18.90 -3.04
N ARG A 83 3.54 -17.93 -2.85
CA ARG A 83 4.89 -17.92 -3.44
C ARG A 83 6.00 -18.49 -2.53
N ARG A 84 5.67 -19.08 -1.38
CA ARG A 84 6.65 -19.53 -0.38
C ARG A 84 7.69 -20.53 -0.88
N HIS A 85 7.34 -21.33 -1.90
CA HIS A 85 8.23 -22.32 -2.52
C HIS A 85 8.91 -21.80 -3.80
N ASP A 86 8.76 -20.51 -4.11
CA ASP A 86 9.38 -19.90 -5.28
C ASP A 86 10.86 -19.56 -5.00
N PHE A 87 11.73 -20.55 -5.22
CA PHE A 87 13.17 -20.38 -5.07
C PHE A 87 13.84 -19.81 -6.31
N LEU A 88 13.07 -19.47 -7.34
CA LEU A 88 13.62 -18.87 -8.54
C LEU A 88 14.17 -17.49 -8.16
N SER A 89 15.49 -17.32 -8.32
CA SER A 89 16.10 -16.00 -8.37
C SER A 89 15.47 -15.20 -9.51
N TYR A 90 15.40 -13.88 -9.33
CA TYR A 90 14.86 -12.89 -10.26
C TYR A 90 15.04 -13.33 -11.73
N ARG A 91 13.92 -13.58 -12.45
CA ARG A 91 13.90 -14.08 -13.83
C ARG A 91 14.29 -13.00 -14.86
N GLU A 92 15.38 -12.28 -14.60
CA GLU A 92 15.96 -11.33 -15.57
C GLU A 92 16.40 -12.04 -16.85
N SER A 93 16.74 -13.34 -16.80
CA SER A 93 17.26 -14.07 -17.96
C SER A 93 16.21 -14.48 -19.01
N ARG A 94 14.90 -14.30 -18.75
CA ARG A 94 13.84 -14.67 -19.72
C ARG A 94 13.06 -13.49 -20.29
N PHE A 95 13.17 -12.31 -19.69
CA PHE A 95 12.55 -11.10 -20.21
C PHE A 95 13.66 -10.14 -20.67
N ARG A 96 14.02 -10.21 -21.95
CA ARG A 96 14.61 -9.05 -22.62
C ARG A 96 13.52 -8.00 -22.71
N SER A 97 13.69 -6.85 -22.06
CA SER A 97 12.93 -5.67 -22.43
C SER A 97 13.16 -5.44 -23.93
N ALA A 98 12.15 -5.67 -24.75
CA ALA A 98 12.14 -5.09 -26.07
C ALA A 98 11.98 -3.59 -25.85
N GLY A 99 13.05 -2.82 -26.06
CA GLY A 99 12.93 -1.37 -26.12
C GLY A 99 11.98 -1.03 -27.26
N GLY A 100 10.76 -0.63 -26.91
CA GLY A 100 9.75 -0.11 -27.83
C GLY A 100 9.02 1.01 -27.12
N PHE A 101 9.12 2.21 -27.67
CA PHE A 101 8.17 3.29 -27.42
C PHE A 101 6.83 2.94 -28.06
#